data_AF-A0A106PQS7-F1
#
_entry.id   AF-A0A106PQS7-F1
#
_cell.length_a   1.000
_cell.length_b   1.000
_cell.length_c   1.000
_cell.angle_alpha   90.00
_cell.angle_beta   90.00
_cell.angle_gamma   90.00
#
_symmetry.space_group_name_H-M   'P 1'
#
loop_
_entity.id
_entity.type
_entity.pdbx_description
1 polymer ?
#
loop_
_entity_poly.entity_id
_entity_poly.type
_entity_poly.pdbx_seq_one_letter_code
_entity_poly.pdbx_strand_id
1 'polypeptide(L)'
;MKISHWMAAAACAPVLAACGGDADPPPAPVVRLCPQQIDYDTAFIGGSGSGELVKVQLDTVKMTYQITYLASPVPATTGTVQPTRAVAPYNVMTGTLSDETGLPTQKLNQCTFRLNNASLDPARPARMFLGEGVLGGAIPGATIQFDGVIGVGRIPKTTFPTYPFISFAQVETDLSKIAGTYNQLGYHQVPSQSFTQVAIDQSVTINADGSYVETDNLGVKNGGAPLASSATVNRNFTLRADVPAFQSVNYLPQIPATLAAVDPAKAGRANLIVGKLRNQLVPILIRTGAANADLTQGAPSADDESGISILGPRNAIALGSQNGEYTGVDSRLDYRATALVGAQATLLDPFNASQAALTRALNLDYTQQVPGVITTVHADAASGPPTGKFVFTGGVFGFLDTSAAGNPYFTIGAFVQ
;
A
#
# COMPACT_ATOMS: atom_id res chain seq x y z
N MET A 1 -12.93 -94.10 -3.30
CA MET A 1 -12.67 -92.65 -3.24
C MET A 1 -11.52 -92.42 -2.29
N LYS A 2 -10.40 -91.89 -2.81
CA LYS A 2 -9.07 -91.94 -2.23
C LYS A 2 -8.60 -90.55 -1.79
N ILE A 3 -8.00 -90.53 -0.60
CA ILE A 3 -6.77 -89.83 -0.20
C ILE A 3 -6.82 -88.30 -0.04
N SER A 4 -6.63 -87.94 1.22
CA SER A 4 -6.26 -86.68 1.83
C SER A 4 -4.91 -86.07 1.37
N HIS A 5 -4.67 -84.83 1.82
CA HIS A 5 -3.46 -84.36 2.54
C HIS A 5 -2.50 -83.36 1.83
N TRP A 6 -2.16 -82.28 2.57
CA TRP A 6 -0.99 -81.36 2.57
C TRP A 6 -1.01 -79.99 1.87
N MET A 7 -0.81 -78.97 2.72
CA MET A 7 -0.21 -77.66 2.43
C MET A 7 1.26 -77.80 1.99
N ALA A 8 1.70 -76.92 1.08
CA ALA A 8 3.11 -76.60 0.90
C ALA A 8 3.26 -75.09 0.65
N ALA A 9 3.96 -74.44 1.57
CA ALA A 9 4.45 -73.06 1.43
C ALA A 9 5.63 -73.05 0.45
N ALA A 10 5.62 -72.14 -0.52
CA ALA A 10 6.77 -71.86 -1.38
C ALA A 10 7.27 -70.44 -1.10
N ALA A 11 8.47 -70.37 -0.54
CA ALA A 11 9.26 -69.16 -0.43
C ALA A 11 9.85 -68.81 -1.80
N CYS A 12 9.65 -67.57 -2.26
CA CYS A 12 10.41 -66.98 -3.36
C CYS A 12 11.12 -65.73 -2.83
N ALA A 13 12.44 -65.80 -2.79
CA ALA A 13 13.33 -64.66 -2.55
C ALA A 13 13.30 -63.70 -3.75
N PRO A 14 13.35 -62.37 -3.55
CA PRO A 14 13.45 -61.42 -4.64
C PRO A 14 14.88 -61.36 -5.17
N VAL A 15 15.00 -61.51 -6.48
CA VAL A 15 16.22 -61.28 -7.26
C VAL A 15 16.48 -59.77 -7.31
N LEU A 16 17.64 -59.35 -6.80
CA LEU A 16 18.21 -58.02 -7.02
C LEU A 16 18.56 -57.88 -8.51
N ALA A 17 17.75 -57.12 -9.25
CA ALA A 17 18.10 -56.65 -10.59
C ALA A 17 18.34 -55.14 -10.51
N ALA A 18 19.60 -54.75 -10.74
CA ALA A 18 20.02 -53.39 -10.96
C ALA A 18 19.77 -53.00 -12.43
N CYS A 19 18.88 -52.04 -12.65
CA CYS A 19 18.81 -51.12 -13.79
C CYS A 19 18.64 -49.74 -13.14
N GLY A 20 19.43 -48.69 -13.37
CA GLY A 20 20.10 -48.31 -14.60
C GLY A 20 19.29 -47.20 -15.28
N GLY A 21 19.33 -45.98 -14.72
CA GLY A 21 19.02 -44.71 -15.41
C GLY A 21 17.56 -44.40 -15.71
N ASP A 22 16.81 -43.95 -14.71
CA ASP A 22 15.72 -43.01 -14.96
C ASP A 22 16.23 -41.62 -14.58
N ALA A 23 16.18 -40.71 -15.54
CA ALA A 23 16.37 -39.29 -15.27
C ALA A 23 15.39 -38.90 -14.15
N ASP A 24 15.88 -38.17 -13.14
CA ASP A 24 14.99 -37.54 -12.16
C ASP A 24 13.86 -36.88 -12.95
N PRO A 25 12.58 -37.16 -12.61
CA PRO A 25 11.48 -36.50 -13.28
C PRO A 25 11.75 -34.99 -13.21
N PRO A 26 11.56 -34.25 -14.33
CA PRO A 26 11.88 -32.83 -14.35
C PRO A 26 11.23 -32.18 -13.13
N PRO A 27 11.97 -31.35 -12.36
CA PRO A 27 11.47 -30.76 -11.14
C PRO A 27 10.08 -30.20 -11.39
N ALA A 28 9.12 -30.60 -10.55
CA ALA A 28 7.74 -30.12 -10.69
C ALA A 28 7.77 -28.60 -10.87
N PRO A 29 7.09 -28.05 -11.90
CA PRO A 29 7.16 -26.62 -12.16
C PRO A 29 6.81 -25.87 -10.89
N VAL A 30 7.71 -24.98 -10.48
CA VAL A 30 7.49 -24.13 -9.31
C VAL A 30 6.23 -23.30 -9.60
N VAL A 31 5.15 -23.56 -8.85
CA VAL A 31 3.92 -22.75 -8.93
C VAL A 31 4.29 -21.31 -8.58
N ARG A 32 4.23 -20.41 -9.58
CA ARG A 32 4.47 -18.98 -9.40
C ARG A 32 3.27 -18.30 -8.76
N LEU A 33 3.55 -17.23 -8.01
CA LEU A 33 2.55 -16.39 -7.33
C LEU A 33 2.20 -15.14 -8.15
N CYS A 34 2.75 -15.03 -9.36
CA CYS A 34 2.69 -13.87 -10.23
C CYS A 34 2.83 -14.28 -11.69
N PRO A 35 2.46 -13.39 -12.63
CA PRO A 35 2.65 -13.62 -14.06
C PRO A 35 4.11 -13.94 -14.40
N GLN A 36 4.33 -14.89 -15.30
CA GLN A 36 5.67 -15.27 -15.73
C GLN A 36 6.42 -14.12 -16.43
N GLN A 37 5.69 -13.32 -17.20
CA GLN A 37 6.20 -12.20 -17.97
C GLN A 37 5.18 -11.07 -17.98
N ILE A 38 5.67 -9.85 -17.82
CA ILE A 38 4.95 -8.62 -18.11
C ILE A 38 5.88 -7.67 -18.87
N ASP A 39 5.27 -6.79 -19.66
CA ASP A 39 5.94 -5.73 -20.39
C ASP A 39 5.25 -4.38 -20.12
N TYR A 40 5.70 -3.36 -20.84
CA TYR A 40 5.16 -2.01 -20.68
C TYR A 40 3.70 -1.85 -21.16
N ASP A 41 3.07 -2.84 -21.79
CA ASP A 41 1.63 -2.77 -22.07
C ASP A 41 0.81 -3.01 -20.79
N THR A 42 1.40 -3.62 -19.76
CA THR A 42 0.78 -3.75 -18.44
C THR A 42 1.10 -2.52 -17.58
N ALA A 43 0.13 -1.60 -17.48
CA ALA A 43 0.21 -0.43 -16.62
C ALA A 43 -0.46 -0.67 -15.28
N PHE A 44 0.29 -0.51 -14.18
CA PHE A 44 -0.26 -0.53 -12.83
C PHE A 44 -0.51 0.91 -12.34
N ILE A 45 -1.76 1.22 -12.00
CA ILE A 45 -2.17 2.54 -11.50
C ILE A 45 -2.42 2.46 -10.00
N GLY A 46 -1.87 3.41 -9.25
CA GLY A 46 -2.02 3.42 -7.79
C GLY A 46 -1.34 4.61 -7.15
N GLY A 47 -0.97 4.50 -5.89
CA GLY A 47 -0.36 5.62 -5.19
C GLY A 47 0.54 5.24 -4.04
N SER A 48 1.22 6.26 -3.52
CA SER A 48 2.29 6.12 -2.55
C SER A 48 2.01 6.82 -1.23
N GLY A 49 2.73 6.42 -0.18
CA GLY A 49 2.74 7.09 1.12
C GLY A 49 3.33 8.50 1.10
N SER A 50 4.00 8.91 0.02
CA SER A 50 4.39 10.31 -0.22
C SER A 50 3.24 11.17 -0.76
N GLY A 51 2.04 10.61 -0.98
CA GLY A 51 0.91 11.34 -1.56
C GLY A 51 0.95 11.43 -3.09
N GLU A 52 1.69 10.55 -3.76
CA GLU A 52 1.85 10.55 -5.21
C GLU A 52 0.85 9.59 -5.87
N LEU A 53 0.23 10.03 -6.97
CA LEU A 53 -0.50 9.17 -7.91
C LEU A 53 0.48 8.73 -8.99
N VAL A 54 0.65 7.43 -9.18
CA VAL A 54 1.66 6.87 -10.07
C VAL A 54 1.08 5.87 -11.05
N LYS A 55 1.69 5.84 -12.24
CA LYS A 55 1.62 4.72 -13.18
C LYS A 55 2.97 4.03 -13.17
N VAL A 56 2.99 2.72 -12.94
CA VAL A 56 4.19 1.89 -12.94
C VAL A 56 4.08 0.83 -14.03
N GLN A 57 5.14 0.68 -14.81
CA GLN A 57 5.24 -0.28 -15.91
C GLN A 57 6.59 -1.00 -15.78
N LEU A 58 6.57 -2.34 -15.87
CA LEU A 58 7.77 -3.18 -15.78
C LEU A 58 7.91 -4.00 -17.06
N ASP A 59 9.13 -4.24 -17.49
CA ASP A 59 9.46 -5.22 -18.52
C ASP A 59 10.37 -6.26 -17.87
N THR A 60 9.80 -7.41 -17.52
CA THR A 60 10.51 -8.49 -16.81
C THR A 60 11.39 -9.33 -17.73
N VAL A 61 11.34 -9.10 -19.04
CA VAL A 61 12.23 -9.75 -20.01
C VAL A 61 13.46 -8.87 -20.24
N LYS A 62 13.26 -7.56 -20.42
CA LYS A 62 14.36 -6.59 -20.57
C LYS A 62 14.94 -6.13 -19.25
N MET A 63 14.31 -6.47 -18.13
CA MET A 63 14.69 -6.02 -16.79
C MET A 63 14.76 -4.50 -16.69
N THR A 64 13.68 -3.83 -17.11
CA THR A 64 13.55 -2.37 -17.04
C THR A 64 12.23 -1.95 -16.41
N TYR A 65 12.19 -0.74 -15.88
CA TYR A 65 10.97 -0.14 -15.35
C TYR A 65 10.78 1.30 -15.81
N GLN A 66 9.53 1.75 -15.78
CA GLN A 66 9.12 3.14 -15.92
C GLN A 66 8.10 3.49 -14.85
N ILE A 67 8.31 4.63 -14.20
CA ILE A 67 7.37 5.26 -13.26
C ILE A 67 6.98 6.61 -13.83
N THR A 68 5.67 6.86 -13.95
CA THR A 68 5.12 8.17 -14.30
C THR A 68 4.39 8.75 -13.10
N TYR A 69 4.83 9.92 -12.63
CA TYR A 69 4.19 10.67 -11.56
C TYR A 69 3.05 11.53 -12.16
N LEU A 70 1.81 11.13 -11.91
CA LEU A 70 0.60 11.76 -12.46
C LEU A 70 0.03 12.84 -11.51
N ALA A 71 0.37 12.74 -10.23
CA ALA A 71 0.27 13.82 -9.24
C ALA A 71 1.33 13.58 -8.17
N SER A 72 1.93 14.63 -7.64
CA SER A 72 2.98 14.52 -6.64
C SER A 72 3.11 15.82 -5.85
N PRO A 73 3.20 15.76 -4.50
CA PRO A 73 3.57 16.89 -3.66
C PRO A 73 5.10 16.98 -3.50
N VAL A 74 5.85 16.00 -4.01
CA VAL A 74 7.31 15.94 -3.86
C VAL A 74 7.96 16.94 -4.82
N PRO A 75 8.79 17.88 -4.33
CA PRO A 75 9.49 18.83 -5.19
C PRO A 75 10.41 18.12 -6.18
N ALA A 76 10.53 18.65 -7.40
CA ALA A 76 11.48 18.16 -8.39
C ALA A 76 12.94 18.43 -7.97
N THR A 77 13.17 19.42 -7.11
CA THR A 77 14.50 19.83 -6.64
C THR A 77 14.45 20.13 -5.14
N THR A 78 15.41 19.62 -4.38
CA THR A 78 15.58 19.95 -2.97
C THR A 78 15.80 21.46 -2.79
N GLY A 79 15.17 22.06 -1.78
CA GLY A 79 15.24 23.51 -1.53
C GLY A 79 14.10 24.30 -2.17
N THR A 80 13.18 23.65 -2.88
CA THR A 80 11.98 24.27 -3.45
C THR A 80 10.72 23.49 -3.05
N VAL A 81 9.55 24.09 -3.28
CA VAL A 81 8.24 23.42 -3.20
C VAL A 81 7.56 23.24 -4.57
N GLN A 82 8.06 23.96 -5.59
CA GLN A 82 7.59 23.92 -6.96
C GLN A 82 8.78 24.09 -7.93
N PRO A 83 8.69 23.54 -9.17
CA PRO A 83 7.70 22.56 -9.61
C PRO A 83 7.84 21.22 -8.86
N THR A 84 6.78 20.41 -8.87
CA THR A 84 6.80 19.06 -8.27
C THR A 84 7.19 18.01 -9.32
N ARG A 85 7.42 16.77 -8.87
CA ARG A 85 7.68 15.62 -9.76
C ARG A 85 6.54 15.35 -10.74
N ALA A 86 5.33 15.88 -10.56
CA ALA A 86 4.25 15.69 -11.51
C ALA A 86 4.42 16.47 -12.83
N VAL A 87 5.38 17.42 -12.88
CA VAL A 87 5.58 18.30 -14.03
C VAL A 87 6.69 17.77 -14.94
N ALA A 88 6.48 17.81 -16.25
CA ALA A 88 7.51 17.46 -17.22
C ALA A 88 8.71 18.43 -17.15
N PRO A 89 9.96 17.94 -17.32
CA PRO A 89 10.34 16.56 -17.67
C PRO A 89 10.53 15.63 -16.45
N TYR A 90 10.25 16.08 -15.23
CA TYR A 90 10.52 15.35 -13.98
C TYR A 90 9.54 14.19 -13.74
N ASN A 91 8.43 14.16 -14.48
CA ASN A 91 7.31 13.25 -14.27
C ASN A 91 7.50 11.84 -14.79
N VAL A 92 8.59 11.56 -15.51
CA VAL A 92 8.92 10.21 -15.96
C VAL A 92 10.28 9.82 -15.43
N MET A 93 10.35 8.67 -14.77
CA MET A 93 11.59 8.04 -14.33
C MET A 93 11.69 6.65 -14.94
N THR A 94 12.85 6.32 -15.48
CA THR A 94 13.16 4.99 -16.01
C THR A 94 14.38 4.41 -15.31
N GLY A 95 14.51 3.09 -15.31
CA GLY A 95 15.67 2.42 -14.74
C GLY A 95 15.70 0.94 -15.08
N THR A 96 16.65 0.24 -14.46
CA THR A 96 16.83 -1.21 -14.65
C THR A 96 16.43 -1.98 -13.40
N LEU A 97 16.08 -3.24 -13.60
CA LEU A 97 15.69 -4.19 -12.57
C LEU A 97 16.81 -5.22 -12.37
N SER A 98 16.80 -5.87 -11.22
CA SER A 98 17.57 -7.09 -10.96
C SER A 98 16.73 -8.05 -10.14
N ASP A 99 17.01 -9.34 -10.28
CA ASP A 99 16.31 -10.38 -9.55
C ASP A 99 16.50 -10.22 -8.04
N GLU A 100 15.47 -10.57 -7.26
CA GLU A 100 15.57 -10.70 -5.82
C GLU A 100 16.04 -12.11 -5.43
N THR A 101 16.87 -12.19 -4.38
CA THR A 101 17.44 -13.45 -3.90
C THR A 101 17.39 -13.61 -2.38
N GLY A 102 16.98 -12.55 -1.66
CA GLY A 102 16.99 -12.47 -0.21
C GLY A 102 15.69 -12.88 0.48
N LEU A 103 14.64 -13.26 -0.26
CA LEU A 103 13.40 -13.76 0.36
C LEU A 103 13.50 -15.25 0.70
N PRO A 104 12.70 -15.75 1.67
CA PRO A 104 12.86 -17.10 2.22
C PRO A 104 12.60 -18.23 1.21
N THR A 105 11.87 -17.97 0.12
CA THR A 105 11.54 -18.99 -0.88
C THR A 105 11.82 -18.50 -2.30
N GLN A 106 12.14 -19.44 -3.19
CA GLN A 106 12.36 -19.13 -4.61
C GLN A 106 11.11 -18.53 -5.28
N LYS A 107 9.91 -18.97 -4.87
CA LYS A 107 8.63 -18.43 -5.38
C LYS A 107 8.48 -16.94 -5.11
N LEU A 108 8.82 -16.51 -3.89
CA LEU A 108 8.79 -15.10 -3.51
C LEU A 108 9.85 -14.28 -4.26
N ASN A 109 11.06 -14.83 -4.37
CA ASN A 109 12.15 -14.21 -5.14
C ASN A 109 11.78 -14.01 -6.62
N GLN A 110 11.14 -14.98 -7.26
CA GLN A 110 10.68 -14.89 -8.67
C GLN A 110 9.62 -13.81 -8.93
N CYS A 111 8.93 -13.38 -7.87
CA CYS A 111 7.87 -12.37 -7.94
C CYS A 111 8.31 -11.03 -7.33
N THR A 112 9.61 -10.85 -7.09
CA THR A 112 10.15 -9.63 -6.49
C THR A 112 11.33 -9.11 -7.31
N PHE A 113 11.34 -7.81 -7.57
CA PHE A 113 12.37 -7.16 -8.36
C PHE A 113 13.02 -6.03 -7.58
N ARG A 114 14.35 -5.95 -7.63
CA ARG A 114 15.12 -4.81 -7.12
C ARG A 114 15.19 -3.73 -8.18
N LEU A 115 14.94 -2.49 -7.80
CA LEU A 115 15.11 -1.33 -8.68
C LEU A 115 16.51 -0.76 -8.48
N ASN A 116 17.33 -0.82 -9.53
CA ASN A 116 18.72 -0.41 -9.46
C ASN A 116 18.84 1.11 -9.32
N ASN A 117 19.62 1.57 -8.34
CA ASN A 117 19.86 2.99 -8.04
C ASN A 117 18.60 3.82 -7.75
N ALA A 118 17.50 3.17 -7.38
CA ALA A 118 16.23 3.82 -7.06
C ALA A 118 16.13 4.31 -5.61
N SER A 119 16.89 3.72 -4.70
CA SER A 119 16.92 4.12 -3.29
C SER A 119 18.01 5.15 -3.03
N LEU A 120 17.73 6.13 -2.16
CA LEU A 120 18.75 7.05 -1.64
C LEU A 120 19.58 6.43 -0.49
N ASP A 121 19.27 5.20 -0.09
CA ASP A 121 20.05 4.43 0.88
C ASP A 121 20.41 3.05 0.27
N PRO A 122 21.68 2.82 -0.09
CA PRO A 122 22.13 1.54 -0.65
C PRO A 122 21.90 0.33 0.27
N ALA A 123 21.82 0.53 1.59
CA ALA A 123 21.52 -0.54 2.54
C ALA A 123 20.03 -0.93 2.53
N ARG A 124 19.18 -0.07 1.96
CA ARG A 124 17.72 -0.25 1.84
C ARG A 124 17.31 -0.15 0.38
N PRO A 125 17.62 -1.16 -0.45
CA PRO A 125 17.28 -1.09 -1.87
C PRO A 125 15.76 -1.05 -2.07
N ALA A 126 15.34 -0.33 -3.11
CA ALA A 126 13.96 -0.28 -3.54
C ALA A 126 13.57 -1.60 -4.20
N ARG A 127 12.41 -2.14 -3.84
CA ARG A 127 11.91 -3.43 -4.31
C ARG A 127 10.44 -3.32 -4.64
N MET A 128 10.04 -4.05 -5.66
CA MET A 128 8.64 -4.20 -6.06
C MET A 128 8.24 -5.67 -5.99
N PHE A 129 7.08 -5.94 -5.38
CA PHE A 129 6.45 -7.24 -5.31
C PHE A 129 5.36 -7.30 -6.37
N LEU A 130 5.56 -8.13 -7.39
CA LEU A 130 4.58 -8.39 -8.45
C LEU A 130 3.67 -9.54 -8.01
N GLY A 131 2.36 -9.30 -8.01
CA GLY A 131 1.34 -10.33 -7.85
C GLY A 131 0.43 -10.41 -9.06
N GLU A 132 -0.58 -11.26 -9.00
CA GLU A 132 -1.62 -11.38 -10.02
C GLU A 132 -2.53 -10.14 -10.03
N GLY A 133 -2.20 -9.14 -10.87
CA GLY A 133 -2.99 -7.92 -11.05
C GLY A 133 -2.70 -6.79 -10.04
N VAL A 134 -1.74 -6.99 -9.14
CA VAL A 134 -1.29 -6.00 -8.14
C VAL A 134 0.22 -5.85 -8.16
N LEU A 135 0.71 -4.64 -7.93
CA LEU A 135 2.12 -4.33 -7.77
C LEU A 135 2.27 -3.46 -6.51
N GLY A 136 3.06 -3.91 -5.56
CA GLY A 136 3.33 -3.17 -4.33
C GLY A 136 4.82 -3.04 -4.06
N GLY A 137 5.18 -2.37 -2.96
CA GLY A 137 6.56 -2.25 -2.51
C GLY A 137 6.97 -0.80 -2.35
N ALA A 138 8.09 -0.44 -2.98
CA ALA A 138 8.70 0.87 -2.86
C ALA A 138 8.94 1.55 -4.22
N ILE A 139 8.61 2.85 -4.31
CA ILE A 139 9.05 3.75 -5.38
C ILE A 139 10.25 4.60 -4.92
N PRO A 140 11.00 5.23 -5.85
CA PRO A 140 12.14 6.09 -5.55
C PRO A 140 11.81 7.24 -4.60
N GLY A 141 12.63 7.36 -3.54
CA GLY A 141 12.47 8.37 -2.50
C GLY A 141 12.97 9.76 -2.91
N ALA A 142 13.04 10.68 -1.95
CA ALA A 142 13.48 12.06 -2.16
C ALA A 142 14.17 12.64 -0.93
N THR A 143 15.03 13.64 -1.15
CA THR A 143 15.42 14.58 -0.09
C THR A 143 14.57 15.83 -0.22
N ILE A 144 13.81 16.14 0.82
CA ILE A 144 12.92 17.30 0.88
C ILE A 144 13.50 18.30 1.87
N GLN A 145 13.51 19.57 1.49
CA GLN A 145 13.92 20.70 2.31
C GLN A 145 13.32 21.97 1.68
N PHE A 146 12.91 22.93 2.51
CA PHE A 146 12.54 24.26 2.06
C PHE A 146 12.72 25.25 3.20
N ASP A 147 13.32 26.42 2.95
CA ASP A 147 13.59 27.39 4.02
C ASP A 147 12.36 28.22 4.43
N GLY A 148 11.29 28.15 3.63
CA GLY A 148 10.07 28.93 3.86
C GLY A 148 10.12 30.31 3.22
N VAL A 149 8.95 30.93 3.04
CA VAL A 149 8.84 32.34 2.65
C VAL A 149 8.84 33.16 3.93
N ILE A 150 9.96 33.84 4.24
CA ILE A 150 10.16 34.54 5.52
C ILE A 150 9.97 33.56 6.71
N GLY A 151 10.39 32.31 6.53
CA GLY A 151 10.27 31.23 7.54
C GLY A 151 8.91 30.55 7.62
N VAL A 152 7.86 31.06 6.97
CA VAL A 152 6.55 30.39 6.91
C VAL A 152 6.60 29.22 5.93
N GLY A 153 6.06 28.06 6.33
CA GLY A 153 6.06 26.85 5.53
C GLY A 153 7.42 26.16 5.43
N ARG A 154 8.35 26.46 6.35
CA ARG A 154 9.68 25.83 6.39
C ARG A 154 9.58 24.32 6.55
N ILE A 155 10.35 23.58 5.75
CA ILE A 155 10.46 22.12 5.79
C ILE A 155 11.90 21.77 6.19
N PRO A 156 12.12 21.08 7.34
CA PRO A 156 13.45 20.64 7.71
C PRO A 156 14.01 19.65 6.67
N LYS A 157 15.33 19.61 6.51
CA LYS A 157 15.94 18.64 5.59
C LYS A 157 15.64 17.22 6.06
N THR A 158 15.00 16.42 5.23
CA THR A 158 14.72 15.00 5.52
C THR A 158 14.86 14.19 4.24
N THR A 159 15.55 13.05 4.36
CA THR A 159 15.78 12.12 3.27
C THR A 159 14.94 10.88 3.48
N PHE A 160 14.08 10.59 2.51
CA PHE A 160 13.33 9.35 2.42
C PHE A 160 14.04 8.48 1.39
N PRO A 161 14.60 7.31 1.78
CA PRO A 161 15.25 6.41 0.84
C PRO A 161 14.33 5.96 -0.29
N THR A 162 13.09 5.66 0.08
CA THR A 162 12.02 5.17 -0.77
C THR A 162 10.67 5.65 -0.23
N TYR A 163 9.59 5.46 -1.01
CA TYR A 163 8.23 5.62 -0.53
C TYR A 163 7.41 4.34 -0.73
N PRO A 164 6.61 3.90 0.25
CA PRO A 164 5.72 2.75 0.08
C PRO A 164 4.68 3.06 -0.99
N PHE A 165 4.28 2.06 -1.77
CA PHE A 165 3.19 2.22 -2.73
C PHE A 165 2.44 0.90 -2.97
N ILE A 166 1.25 1.04 -3.54
CA ILE A 166 0.46 -0.06 -4.09
C ILE A 166 -0.27 0.41 -5.35
N SER A 167 -0.37 -0.46 -6.35
CA SER A 167 -1.04 -0.20 -7.62
C SER A 167 -1.63 -1.47 -8.24
N PHE A 168 -2.55 -1.28 -9.19
CA PHE A 168 -3.35 -2.35 -9.77
C PHE A 168 -3.32 -2.29 -11.30
N ALA A 169 -3.25 -3.46 -11.94
CA ALA A 169 -3.29 -3.58 -13.39
C ALA A 169 -4.69 -3.32 -13.97
N GLN A 170 -5.73 -3.50 -13.15
CA GLN A 170 -7.12 -3.21 -13.50
C GLN A 170 -7.72 -2.26 -12.48
N VAL A 171 -8.51 -1.30 -12.96
CA VAL A 171 -9.19 -0.31 -12.14
C VAL A 171 -10.66 -0.17 -12.53
N GLU A 172 -11.50 0.28 -11.60
CA GLU A 172 -12.90 0.64 -11.82
C GLU A 172 -13.04 2.15 -11.96
N THR A 173 -13.78 2.59 -12.98
CA THR A 173 -14.02 4.01 -13.29
C THR A 173 -15.52 4.35 -13.33
N ASP A 174 -16.37 3.41 -12.93
CA ASP A 174 -17.80 3.61 -12.76
C ASP A 174 -18.16 3.82 -11.27
N LEU A 175 -18.50 5.07 -10.92
CA LEU A 175 -18.89 5.45 -9.56
C LEU A 175 -20.13 4.71 -9.07
N SER A 176 -21.02 4.23 -9.94
CA SER A 176 -22.19 3.47 -9.52
C SER A 176 -21.82 2.11 -8.91
N LYS A 177 -20.67 1.54 -9.30
CA LYS A 177 -20.11 0.30 -8.73
C LYS A 177 -19.25 0.55 -7.50
N ILE A 178 -18.73 1.77 -7.36
CA ILE A 178 -17.88 2.22 -6.25
C ILE A 178 -18.74 2.77 -5.10
N ALA A 179 -19.98 3.17 -5.36
CA ALA A 179 -20.87 3.70 -4.34
C ALA A 179 -21.05 2.72 -3.17
N GLY A 180 -20.91 3.23 -1.95
CA GLY A 180 -20.94 2.41 -0.74
C GLY A 180 -20.41 3.12 0.49
N THR A 181 -20.47 2.43 1.63
CA THR A 181 -19.90 2.89 2.90
C THR A 181 -18.69 2.05 3.29
N TYR A 182 -17.62 2.75 3.67
CA TYR A 182 -16.30 2.21 3.92
C TYR A 182 -15.76 2.63 5.28
N ASN A 183 -14.91 1.78 5.85
CA ASN A 183 -13.95 2.17 6.88
C ASN A 183 -12.64 2.51 6.18
N GLN A 184 -12.11 3.70 6.41
CA GLN A 184 -10.86 4.15 5.85
C GLN A 184 -9.77 4.17 6.91
N LEU A 185 -8.66 3.50 6.64
CA LEU A 185 -7.46 3.51 7.46
C LEU A 185 -6.25 4.00 6.66
N GLY A 186 -5.39 4.80 7.26
CA GLY A 186 -4.20 5.32 6.59
C GLY A 186 -3.32 6.17 7.47
N TYR A 187 -2.33 6.81 6.82
CA TYR A 187 -1.51 7.83 7.45
C TYR A 187 -1.14 8.92 6.45
N HIS A 188 -1.02 10.14 6.96
CA HIS A 188 -0.47 11.29 6.25
C HIS A 188 0.75 11.84 6.99
N GLN A 189 1.48 12.72 6.31
CA GLN A 189 2.57 13.51 6.85
C GLN A 189 2.43 14.98 6.43
N VAL A 190 2.81 15.90 7.30
CA VAL A 190 2.84 17.34 7.02
C VAL A 190 4.27 17.86 7.06
N PRO A 191 4.97 17.97 5.90
CA PRO A 191 6.37 18.36 5.84
C PRO A 191 6.68 19.68 6.57
N SER A 192 5.86 20.71 6.36
CA SER A 192 6.03 22.05 6.94
C SER A 192 5.80 22.10 8.45
N GLN A 193 5.22 21.05 9.03
CA GLN A 193 5.08 20.84 10.47
C GLN A 193 6.08 19.79 10.95
N SER A 194 7.32 19.87 10.45
CA SER A 194 8.40 18.93 10.77
C SER A 194 8.06 17.46 10.49
N PHE A 195 7.38 17.19 9.37
CA PHE A 195 6.90 15.85 9.00
C PHE A 195 6.02 15.19 10.07
N THR A 196 5.19 16.01 10.74
CA THR A 196 4.19 15.50 11.69
C THR A 196 3.36 14.41 11.02
N GLN A 197 3.32 13.24 11.64
CA GLN A 197 2.55 12.10 11.16
C GLN A 197 1.13 12.16 11.69
N VAL A 198 0.17 11.86 10.83
CA VAL A 198 -1.26 11.98 11.13
C VAL A 198 -1.96 10.67 10.78
N ALA A 199 -2.71 10.13 11.74
CA ALA A 199 -3.49 8.92 11.53
C ALA A 199 -4.77 9.26 10.76
N ILE A 200 -5.18 8.37 9.86
CA ILE A 200 -6.47 8.44 9.19
C ILE A 200 -7.30 7.24 9.64
N ASP A 201 -8.38 7.53 10.36
CA ASP A 201 -9.36 6.54 10.80
C ASP A 201 -10.74 7.18 10.68
N GLN A 202 -11.45 6.86 9.61
CA GLN A 202 -12.72 7.52 9.30
C GLN A 202 -13.74 6.60 8.66
N SER A 203 -15.01 6.98 8.78
CA SER A 203 -16.09 6.47 7.95
C SER A 203 -16.16 7.28 6.66
N VAL A 204 -16.34 6.63 5.50
CA VAL A 204 -16.61 7.34 4.24
C VAL A 204 -17.80 6.70 3.54
N THR A 205 -18.76 7.51 3.12
CA THR A 205 -19.83 7.08 2.21
C THR A 205 -19.64 7.79 0.88
N ILE A 206 -19.51 7.04 -0.21
CA ILE A 206 -19.40 7.54 -1.58
C ILE A 206 -20.70 7.23 -2.31
N ASN A 207 -21.27 8.22 -2.98
CA ASN A 207 -22.48 8.07 -3.80
C ASN A 207 -22.13 7.89 -5.27
N ALA A 208 -23.08 7.38 -6.06
CA ALA A 208 -22.89 7.09 -7.47
C ALA A 208 -22.63 8.34 -8.34
N ASP A 209 -22.97 9.54 -7.85
CA ASP A 209 -22.69 10.83 -8.50
C ASP A 209 -21.33 11.43 -8.08
N GLY A 210 -20.56 10.71 -7.27
CA GLY A 210 -19.25 11.14 -6.75
C GLY A 210 -19.33 12.06 -5.54
N SER A 211 -20.52 12.48 -5.09
CA SER A 211 -20.65 13.12 -3.79
C SER A 211 -20.26 12.12 -2.68
N TYR A 212 -19.74 12.61 -1.57
CA TYR A 212 -19.32 11.77 -0.47
C TYR A 212 -19.47 12.47 0.88
N VAL A 213 -19.48 11.68 1.95
CA VAL A 213 -19.44 12.16 3.33
C VAL A 213 -18.35 11.40 4.06
N GLU A 214 -17.45 12.11 4.70
CA GLU A 214 -16.44 11.55 5.59
C GLU A 214 -16.74 11.90 7.05
N THR A 215 -16.35 11.05 7.99
CA THR A 215 -16.52 11.28 9.43
C THR A 215 -15.30 10.73 10.15
N ASP A 216 -14.50 11.64 10.70
CA ASP A 216 -13.26 11.30 11.41
C ASP A 216 -13.55 10.70 12.78
N ASN A 217 -13.13 9.46 13.00
CA ASN A 217 -13.33 8.75 14.25
C ASN A 217 -12.37 9.24 15.35
N LEU A 218 -11.33 9.99 15.00
CA LEU A 218 -10.36 10.55 15.95
C LEU A 218 -10.76 11.93 16.48
N GLY A 219 -11.79 12.56 15.90
CA GLY A 219 -12.28 13.88 16.32
C GLY A 219 -11.36 15.05 15.97
N VAL A 220 -10.34 14.85 15.14
CA VAL A 220 -9.34 15.85 14.76
C VAL A 220 -9.87 16.72 13.62
N LYS A 221 -10.37 16.09 12.56
CA LYS A 221 -10.94 16.77 11.40
C LYS A 221 -12.40 17.11 11.67
N ASN A 222 -12.76 18.39 11.51
CA ASN A 222 -14.13 18.87 11.71
C ASN A 222 -14.74 18.48 13.08
N GLY A 223 -13.90 18.31 14.12
CA GLY A 223 -14.34 17.85 15.44
C GLY A 223 -15.00 16.47 15.45
N GLY A 224 -14.76 15.64 14.42
CA GLY A 224 -15.41 14.34 14.24
C GLY A 224 -16.84 14.43 13.71
N ALA A 225 -17.35 15.63 13.42
CA ALA A 225 -18.64 15.79 12.78
C ALA A 225 -18.57 15.39 11.29
N PRO A 226 -19.63 14.79 10.72
CA PRO A 226 -19.68 14.46 9.31
C PRO A 226 -19.39 15.66 8.41
N LEU A 227 -18.51 15.48 7.43
CA LEU A 227 -18.11 16.48 6.47
C LEU A 227 -18.50 16.00 5.06
N ALA A 228 -19.55 16.61 4.51
CA ALA A 228 -20.04 16.29 3.18
C ALA A 228 -19.26 17.06 2.10
N SER A 229 -19.14 16.43 0.93
CA SER A 229 -18.69 17.09 -0.29
C SER A 229 -19.63 18.23 -0.66
N SER A 230 -19.07 19.36 -1.08
CA SER A 230 -19.83 20.54 -1.46
C SER A 230 -19.22 21.23 -2.69
N ALA A 231 -19.79 22.35 -3.12
CA ALA A 231 -19.23 23.12 -4.23
C ALA A 231 -17.87 23.78 -3.91
N THR A 232 -17.57 24.01 -2.63
CA THR A 232 -16.39 24.80 -2.20
C THR A 232 -15.39 24.00 -1.38
N VAL A 233 -15.84 23.00 -0.64
CA VAL A 233 -15.05 22.12 0.23
C VAL A 233 -15.25 20.68 -0.20
N ASN A 234 -14.18 19.89 -0.27
CA ASN A 234 -14.23 18.46 -0.55
C ASN A 234 -15.08 18.17 -1.79
N ARG A 235 -14.82 18.81 -2.94
CA ARG A 235 -15.71 18.71 -4.10
C ARG A 235 -15.92 17.25 -4.54
N ASN A 236 -17.06 16.92 -5.12
CA ASN A 236 -17.38 15.57 -5.58
C ASN A 236 -16.23 14.94 -6.38
N PHE A 237 -16.06 13.63 -6.24
CA PHE A 237 -15.13 12.86 -7.04
C PHE A 237 -15.52 12.93 -8.52
N THR A 238 -14.59 13.39 -9.35
CA THR A 238 -14.74 13.39 -10.81
C THR A 238 -13.64 12.57 -11.45
N LEU A 239 -13.97 11.81 -12.49
CA LEU A 239 -12.98 11.02 -13.24
C LEU A 239 -11.97 11.96 -13.89
N ARG A 240 -10.68 11.65 -13.74
CA ARG A 240 -9.61 12.40 -14.41
C ARG A 240 -9.54 12.03 -15.89
N ALA A 241 -9.16 13.00 -16.71
CA ALA A 241 -9.02 12.81 -18.16
C ALA A 241 -7.71 12.09 -18.55
N ASP A 242 -6.68 12.19 -17.71
CA ASP A 242 -5.31 11.73 -18.00
C ASP A 242 -4.99 10.34 -17.43
N VAL A 243 -5.79 9.84 -16.50
CA VAL A 243 -5.58 8.58 -15.78
C VAL A 243 -6.92 8.03 -15.30
N PRO A 244 -7.12 6.69 -15.26
CA PRO A 244 -8.33 6.08 -14.73
C PRO A 244 -8.37 6.12 -13.18
N ALA A 245 -8.44 7.33 -12.63
CA ALA A 245 -8.60 7.61 -11.21
C ALA A 245 -9.55 8.80 -11.03
N PHE A 246 -10.21 8.88 -9.88
CA PHE A 246 -11.06 10.01 -9.53
C PHE A 246 -10.29 11.03 -8.73
N GLN A 247 -10.74 12.28 -8.79
CA GLN A 247 -10.16 13.38 -8.04
C GLN A 247 -11.25 14.19 -7.33
N SER A 248 -10.99 14.52 -6.07
CA SER A 248 -11.66 15.57 -5.32
C SER A 248 -10.68 16.74 -5.14
N VAL A 249 -11.11 17.95 -5.50
CA VAL A 249 -10.35 19.19 -5.28
C VAL A 249 -10.86 19.92 -4.05
N ASN A 250 -10.03 20.84 -3.53
CA ASN A 250 -10.30 21.55 -2.27
C ASN A 250 -10.51 20.55 -1.13
N TYR A 251 -9.73 19.47 -1.15
CA TYR A 251 -9.84 18.40 -0.17
C TYR A 251 -9.19 18.88 1.12
N LEU A 252 -9.94 18.93 2.22
CA LEU A 252 -9.42 19.43 3.48
C LEU A 252 -8.40 18.47 4.10
N PRO A 253 -7.31 18.99 4.67
CA PRO A 253 -6.35 18.18 5.42
C PRO A 253 -6.98 17.62 6.70
N GLN A 254 -6.38 16.57 7.23
CA GLN A 254 -6.76 15.96 8.50
C GLN A 254 -6.42 16.88 9.68
N ILE A 255 -5.28 17.55 9.64
CA ILE A 255 -4.92 18.62 10.59
C ILE A 255 -4.85 19.99 9.91
N PRO A 256 -5.01 21.11 10.63
CA PRO A 256 -4.91 22.43 10.01
C PRO A 256 -3.60 22.62 9.24
N ALA A 257 -3.72 23.13 8.00
CA ALA A 257 -2.58 23.50 7.18
C ALA A 257 -1.72 24.57 7.86
N THR A 258 -0.40 24.56 7.62
CA THR A 258 0.52 25.58 8.13
C THR A 258 0.17 26.96 7.59
N LEU A 259 -0.24 27.02 6.31
CA LEU A 259 -0.82 28.20 5.71
C LEU A 259 -1.85 27.78 4.66
N ALA A 260 -3.14 27.97 4.94
CA ALA A 260 -4.19 27.61 4.01
C ALA A 260 -4.07 28.37 2.67
N ALA A 261 -4.42 27.69 1.58
CA ALA A 261 -4.47 28.33 0.27
C ALA A 261 -5.62 29.35 0.22
N VAL A 262 -5.32 30.58 -0.21
CA VAL A 262 -6.33 31.63 -0.42
C VAL A 262 -7.26 31.25 -1.58
N ASP A 263 -6.71 30.64 -2.63
CA ASP A 263 -7.46 30.04 -3.73
C ASP A 263 -7.70 28.56 -3.39
N PRO A 264 -8.95 28.14 -3.09
CA PRO A 264 -9.26 26.77 -2.75
C PRO A 264 -8.84 25.76 -3.84
N ALA A 265 -8.86 26.16 -5.12
CA ALA A 265 -8.47 25.29 -6.24
C ALA A 265 -6.98 24.90 -6.23
N LYS A 266 -6.18 25.62 -5.45
CA LYS A 266 -4.75 25.38 -5.19
C LYS A 266 -4.48 24.66 -3.88
N ALA A 267 -5.52 24.31 -3.12
CA ALA A 267 -5.39 23.47 -1.93
C ALA A 267 -5.10 22.00 -2.31
N GLY A 268 -4.85 21.18 -1.29
CA GLY A 268 -4.65 19.75 -1.43
C GLY A 268 -5.81 19.04 -2.13
N ARG A 269 -5.48 17.87 -2.69
CA ARG A 269 -6.38 17.07 -3.53
C ARG A 269 -6.45 15.64 -2.99
N ALA A 270 -7.61 15.02 -3.12
CA ALA A 270 -7.79 13.59 -2.92
C ALA A 270 -7.82 12.90 -4.28
N ASN A 271 -7.00 11.88 -4.48
CA ASN A 271 -7.04 11.01 -5.66
C ASN A 271 -7.51 9.61 -5.22
N LEU A 272 -8.66 9.17 -5.74
CA LEU A 272 -9.23 7.86 -5.46
C LEU A 272 -8.94 6.92 -6.64
N ILE A 273 -8.17 5.87 -6.37
CA ILE A 273 -7.89 4.77 -7.29
C ILE A 273 -8.68 3.56 -6.80
N VAL A 274 -9.47 2.93 -7.66
CA VAL A 274 -10.21 1.72 -7.29
C VAL A 274 -9.68 0.54 -8.07
N GLY A 275 -8.74 -0.19 -7.47
CA GLY A 275 -8.19 -1.41 -8.04
C GLY A 275 -9.24 -2.52 -8.17
N LYS A 276 -9.03 -3.45 -9.10
CA LYS A 276 -9.76 -4.72 -9.17
C LYS A 276 -8.80 -5.85 -8.86
N LEU A 277 -9.06 -6.58 -7.78
CA LEU A 277 -8.26 -7.72 -7.35
C LEU A 277 -9.19 -8.81 -6.83
N ARG A 278 -8.99 -10.06 -7.28
CA ARG A 278 -9.82 -11.23 -6.89
C ARG A 278 -11.33 -10.96 -7.05
N ASN A 279 -11.71 -10.31 -8.15
CA ASN A 279 -13.08 -9.90 -8.48
C ASN A 279 -13.73 -8.96 -7.44
N GLN A 280 -12.93 -8.24 -6.65
CA GLN A 280 -13.38 -7.26 -5.68
C GLN A 280 -12.73 -5.90 -5.93
N LEU A 281 -13.37 -4.84 -5.45
CA LEU A 281 -12.88 -3.47 -5.54
C LEU A 281 -11.93 -3.17 -4.39
N VAL A 282 -10.78 -2.56 -4.68
CA VAL A 282 -9.78 -2.13 -3.69
C VAL A 282 -9.60 -0.61 -3.81
N PRO A 283 -10.40 0.19 -3.09
CA PRO A 283 -10.25 1.65 -3.13
C PRO A 283 -9.07 2.11 -2.27
N ILE A 284 -8.16 2.84 -2.90
CA ILE A 284 -7.01 3.53 -2.31
C ILE A 284 -7.23 5.03 -2.48
N LEU A 285 -7.15 5.77 -1.38
CA LEU A 285 -7.26 7.23 -1.38
C LEU A 285 -5.89 7.84 -1.06
N ILE A 286 -5.42 8.68 -1.96
CA ILE A 286 -4.15 9.41 -1.86
C ILE A 286 -4.46 10.87 -1.62
N ARG A 287 -3.93 11.43 -0.53
CA ARG A 287 -3.90 12.88 -0.35
C ARG A 287 -2.62 13.42 -0.98
N THR A 288 -2.77 14.29 -1.97
CA THR A 288 -1.67 15.06 -2.56
C THR A 288 -1.74 16.48 -2.01
N GLY A 289 -0.79 16.84 -1.16
CA GLY A 289 -0.66 18.20 -0.64
C GLY A 289 -0.27 19.21 -1.72
N ALA A 290 -0.43 20.49 -1.40
CA ALA A 290 -0.11 21.61 -2.26
C ALA A 290 0.60 22.72 -1.46
N ALA A 291 1.63 23.29 -2.07
CA ALA A 291 2.33 24.44 -1.53
C ALA A 291 2.62 25.42 -2.66
N ASN A 292 2.61 26.72 -2.36
CA ASN A 292 3.00 27.79 -3.27
C ASN A 292 4.00 28.70 -2.56
N ALA A 293 5.16 28.89 -3.17
CA ALA A 293 6.15 29.87 -2.75
C ALA A 293 6.42 30.92 -3.85
N ASP A 294 5.86 30.74 -5.04
CA ASP A 294 5.98 31.70 -6.14
C ASP A 294 4.89 32.77 -6.02
N LEU A 295 5.30 33.98 -5.66
CA LEU A 295 4.40 35.13 -5.49
C LEU A 295 3.78 35.57 -6.82
N THR A 296 4.37 35.23 -7.96
CA THR A 296 3.79 35.49 -9.28
C THR A 296 2.64 34.54 -9.59
N GLN A 297 2.62 33.36 -8.97
CA GLN A 297 1.56 32.34 -9.08
C GLN A 297 0.47 32.51 -8.03
N GLY A 298 0.56 33.50 -7.14
CA GLY A 298 -0.44 33.85 -6.14
C GLY A 298 0.12 33.96 -4.72
N ALA A 299 -0.77 34.08 -3.74
CA ALA A 299 -0.37 34.15 -2.34
C ALA A 299 0.39 32.87 -1.90
N PRO A 300 1.36 32.97 -0.97
CA PRO A 300 1.99 31.81 -0.37
C PRO A 300 0.96 30.87 0.26
N SER A 301 1.22 29.56 0.20
CA SER A 301 0.41 28.54 0.87
C SER A 301 1.25 27.30 1.19
N ALA A 302 0.85 26.59 2.23
CA ALA A 302 1.47 25.38 2.74
C ALA A 302 0.37 24.45 3.32
N ASP A 303 -0.42 23.88 2.42
CA ASP A 303 -1.33 22.75 2.68
C ASP A 303 -0.66 21.46 2.17
N ASP A 304 0.50 21.15 2.72
CA ASP A 304 1.40 20.12 2.25
C ASP A 304 1.15 18.74 2.88
N GLU A 305 0.05 18.57 3.61
CA GLU A 305 -0.37 17.27 4.13
C GLU A 305 -0.58 16.28 2.98
N SER A 306 0.14 15.16 3.04
CA SER A 306 0.19 14.16 1.97
C SER A 306 0.25 12.75 2.54
N GLY A 307 -0.33 11.76 1.85
CA GLY A 307 -0.18 10.36 2.24
C GLY A 307 -1.17 9.41 1.58
N ILE A 308 -1.33 8.24 2.19
CA ILE A 308 -2.08 7.11 1.63
C ILE A 308 -3.03 6.50 2.66
N SER A 309 -4.16 6.02 2.15
CA SER A 309 -5.15 5.27 2.93
C SER A 309 -5.88 4.27 2.06
N ILE A 310 -6.48 3.26 2.68
CA ILE A 310 -7.28 2.21 2.06
C ILE A 310 -8.68 2.23 2.65
N LEU A 311 -9.67 1.96 1.80
CA LEU A 311 -11.08 1.87 2.17
C LEU A 311 -11.53 0.40 2.13
N GLY A 312 -11.86 -0.16 3.29
CA GLY A 312 -12.50 -1.47 3.39
C GLY A 312 -14.02 -1.34 3.48
N PRO A 313 -14.81 -2.18 2.78
CA PRO A 313 -16.27 -2.13 2.87
C PRO A 313 -16.76 -2.45 4.29
N ARG A 314 -17.88 -1.84 4.70
CA ARG A 314 -18.52 -2.11 6.00
C ARG A 314 -19.32 -3.41 6.05
N ASN A 315 -18.68 -4.51 5.66
CA ASN A 315 -19.24 -5.86 5.75
C ASN A 315 -18.54 -6.63 6.87
N ALA A 316 -19.30 -7.42 7.63
CA ALA A 316 -18.72 -8.22 8.70
C ALA A 316 -17.68 -9.21 8.13
N ILE A 317 -16.51 -9.26 8.75
CA ILE A 317 -15.43 -10.16 8.38
C ILE A 317 -15.50 -11.41 9.25
N ALA A 318 -15.58 -12.59 8.64
CA ALA A 318 -15.60 -13.84 9.38
C ALA A 318 -14.18 -14.24 9.84
N LEU A 319 -14.08 -14.86 11.02
CA LEU A 319 -12.83 -15.42 11.52
C LEU A 319 -12.24 -16.39 10.49
N GLY A 320 -10.95 -16.23 10.19
CA GLY A 320 -10.25 -17.08 9.24
C GLY A 320 -10.50 -16.77 7.76
N SER A 321 -11.44 -15.88 7.41
CA SER A 321 -11.73 -15.55 6.01
C SER A 321 -10.63 -14.73 5.32
N GLN A 322 -9.71 -14.17 6.12
CA GLN A 322 -8.57 -13.35 5.68
C GLN A 322 -7.24 -14.04 6.00
N ASN A 323 -7.24 -15.36 6.22
CA ASN A 323 -6.01 -16.10 6.42
C ASN A 323 -5.13 -16.01 5.19
N GLY A 324 -3.83 -15.83 5.40
CA GLY A 324 -2.87 -15.75 4.32
C GLY A 324 -1.60 -15.01 4.71
N GLU A 325 -0.67 -14.99 3.77
CA GLU A 325 0.55 -14.21 3.82
C GLU A 325 0.43 -13.01 2.87
N TYR A 326 0.82 -11.84 3.37
CA TYR A 326 0.72 -10.59 2.66
C TYR A 326 2.07 -9.87 2.69
N THR A 327 2.43 -9.16 1.63
CA THR A 327 3.65 -8.34 1.60
C THR A 327 3.35 -6.89 1.30
N GLY A 328 4.17 -6.00 1.87
CA GLY A 328 4.03 -4.56 1.72
C GLY A 328 5.20 -3.79 2.28
N VAL A 329 5.03 -2.47 2.37
CA VAL A 329 5.99 -1.56 3.01
C VAL A 329 5.20 -0.70 4.00
N ASP A 330 5.72 -0.52 5.20
CA ASP A 330 5.05 0.24 6.27
C ASP A 330 5.42 1.74 6.26
N SER A 331 4.76 2.50 7.14
CA SER A 331 4.98 3.95 7.31
C SER A 331 6.37 4.31 7.85
N ARG A 332 7.16 3.31 8.26
CA ARG A 332 8.59 3.45 8.63
C ARG A 332 9.53 3.08 7.49
N LEU A 333 8.97 2.84 6.30
CA LEU A 333 9.66 2.48 5.06
C LEU A 333 10.29 1.08 5.11
N ASP A 334 9.87 0.22 6.05
CA ASP A 334 10.37 -1.13 6.18
C ASP A 334 9.49 -2.10 5.40
N TYR A 335 10.12 -3.09 4.76
CA TYR A 335 9.39 -4.18 4.12
C TYR A 335 8.76 -5.08 5.19
N ARG A 336 7.52 -5.48 4.96
CA ARG A 336 6.76 -6.35 5.88
C ARG A 336 6.17 -7.53 5.16
N ALA A 337 6.34 -8.71 5.77
CA ALA A 337 5.46 -9.85 5.55
C ALA A 337 4.51 -9.94 6.74
N THR A 338 3.21 -9.99 6.46
CA THR A 338 2.17 -10.17 7.48
C THR A 338 1.55 -11.55 7.29
N ALA A 339 1.75 -12.42 8.28
CA ALA A 339 1.11 -13.73 8.33
C ALA A 339 -0.14 -13.61 9.20
N LEU A 340 -1.29 -14.02 8.66
CA LEU A 340 -2.60 -13.89 9.29
C LEU A 340 -3.23 -15.27 9.40
N VAL A 341 -3.48 -15.73 10.64
CA VAL A 341 -4.00 -17.08 10.91
C VAL A 341 -5.01 -17.02 12.05
N GLY A 342 -6.28 -17.23 11.73
CA GLY A 342 -7.37 -17.22 12.70
C GLY A 342 -7.46 -15.86 13.40
N ALA A 343 -7.28 -15.84 14.72
CA ALA A 343 -7.35 -14.64 15.54
C ALA A 343 -5.96 -14.02 15.82
N GLN A 344 -4.95 -14.35 15.01
CA GLN A 344 -3.58 -13.88 15.20
C GLN A 344 -3.01 -13.30 13.91
N ALA A 345 -2.19 -12.28 14.05
CA ALA A 345 -1.35 -11.76 12.97
C ALA A 345 0.06 -11.51 13.48
N THR A 346 1.05 -11.72 12.62
CA THR A 346 2.45 -11.44 12.93
C THR A 346 3.07 -10.65 11.78
N LEU A 347 3.62 -9.48 12.10
CA LEU A 347 4.36 -8.65 11.15
C LEU A 347 5.87 -8.94 11.28
N LEU A 348 6.45 -9.40 10.18
CA LEU A 348 7.82 -9.89 10.04
C LEU A 348 8.61 -9.01 9.08
N ASP A 349 9.93 -8.95 9.23
CA ASP A 349 10.83 -8.53 8.14
C ASP A 349 11.02 -9.72 7.18
N PRO A 350 10.56 -9.63 5.92
CA PRO A 350 10.65 -10.75 4.99
C PRO A 350 12.09 -11.07 4.57
N PHE A 351 13.05 -10.17 4.76
CA PHE A 351 14.46 -10.36 4.39
C PHE A 351 15.32 -10.82 5.57
N ASN A 352 14.78 -10.80 6.78
CA ASN A 352 15.48 -11.17 8.01
C ASN A 352 14.63 -12.16 8.84
N ALA A 353 14.23 -13.28 8.23
CA ALA A 353 13.37 -14.28 8.88
C ALA A 353 13.95 -14.83 10.19
N SER A 354 15.27 -14.82 10.37
CA SER A 354 15.93 -15.22 11.63
C SER A 354 15.66 -14.27 12.80
N GLN A 355 15.14 -13.06 12.55
CA GLN A 355 14.76 -12.08 13.56
C GLN A 355 13.29 -12.20 13.97
N ALA A 356 12.67 -13.37 13.80
CA ALA A 356 11.27 -13.61 14.13
C ALA A 356 10.88 -13.26 15.59
N ALA A 357 11.85 -13.19 16.51
CA ALA A 357 11.61 -12.74 17.88
C ALA A 357 11.38 -11.23 18.03
N LEU A 358 11.76 -10.41 17.04
CA LEU A 358 11.57 -8.94 17.03
C LEU A 358 10.26 -8.52 16.34
N THR A 359 9.36 -9.48 16.15
CA THR A 359 8.17 -9.32 15.34
C THR A 359 7.03 -8.73 16.12
N ARG A 360 6.12 -8.06 15.42
CA ARG A 360 4.92 -7.52 16.05
C ARG A 360 3.82 -8.55 15.96
N ALA A 361 3.63 -9.31 17.04
CA ALA A 361 2.51 -10.23 17.20
C ALA A 361 1.25 -9.49 17.70
N LEU A 362 0.11 -9.82 17.12
CA LEU A 362 -1.17 -9.17 17.35
C LEU A 362 -2.24 -10.24 17.64
N ASN A 363 -3.07 -9.96 18.66
CA ASN A 363 -4.33 -10.67 18.86
C ASN A 363 -5.46 -9.87 18.20
N LEU A 364 -6.27 -10.54 17.39
CA LEU A 364 -7.34 -9.96 16.59
C LEU A 364 -8.69 -10.27 17.24
N ASP A 365 -9.53 -9.24 17.36
CA ASP A 365 -10.89 -9.35 17.85
C ASP A 365 -11.89 -9.20 16.70
N TYR A 366 -12.61 -10.30 16.43
CA TYR A 366 -13.62 -10.41 15.38
C TYR A 366 -15.04 -10.08 15.83
N THR A 367 -15.26 -9.69 17.09
CA THR A 367 -16.59 -9.33 17.62
C THR A 367 -17.19 -8.09 16.96
N GLN A 368 -16.38 -7.26 16.30
CA GLN A 368 -16.78 -6.16 15.40
C GLN A 368 -17.90 -5.25 15.94
N GLN A 369 -17.51 -4.27 16.76
CA GLN A 369 -18.40 -3.15 17.11
C GLN A 369 -18.76 -2.29 15.89
N VAL A 370 -17.85 -2.23 14.91
CA VAL A 370 -18.07 -1.62 13.60
C VAL A 370 -17.85 -2.70 12.54
N PRO A 371 -18.86 -3.02 11.70
CA PRO A 371 -18.70 -4.00 10.63
C PRO A 371 -17.52 -3.65 9.71
N GLY A 372 -16.68 -4.66 9.42
CA GLY A 372 -15.51 -4.49 8.56
C GLY A 372 -14.27 -3.95 9.28
N VAL A 373 -14.28 -3.81 10.60
CA VAL A 373 -13.12 -3.41 11.40
C VAL A 373 -12.76 -4.51 12.40
N ILE A 374 -11.56 -5.06 12.25
CA ILE A 374 -10.99 -5.99 13.24
C ILE A 374 -10.07 -5.20 14.15
N THR A 375 -10.39 -5.13 15.44
CA THR A 375 -9.56 -4.44 16.43
C THR A 375 -8.44 -5.35 16.91
N THR A 376 -7.30 -4.77 17.30
CA THR A 376 -6.13 -5.54 17.72
C THR A 376 -5.48 -5.00 18.99
N VAL A 377 -4.91 -5.91 19.75
CA VAL A 377 -3.96 -5.63 20.84
C VAL A 377 -2.63 -6.32 20.53
N HIS A 378 -1.52 -5.76 21.01
CA HIS A 378 -0.23 -6.45 20.94
C HIS A 378 -0.26 -7.70 21.83
N ALA A 379 0.31 -8.80 21.34
CA ALA A 379 0.28 -10.08 22.06
C ALA A 379 1.15 -10.06 23.33
N ASP A 380 2.15 -9.18 23.41
CA ASP A 380 3.02 -8.97 24.57
C ASP A 380 2.47 -7.95 25.57
N ALA A 381 1.43 -7.20 25.20
CA ALA A 381 0.75 -6.30 26.11
C ALA A 381 -0.22 -7.08 27.03
N ALA A 382 -0.15 -6.80 28.33
CA ALA A 382 -1.23 -7.21 29.24
C ALA A 382 -2.57 -6.65 28.72
N SER A 383 -3.66 -7.40 28.88
CA SER A 383 -4.99 -7.05 28.36
C SER A 383 -5.29 -5.55 28.53
N GLY A 384 -5.45 -4.83 27.42
CA GLY A 384 -5.64 -3.39 27.39
C GLY A 384 -6.59 -2.99 26.25
N PRO A 385 -6.96 -1.70 26.16
CA PRO A 385 -7.81 -1.24 25.07
C PRO A 385 -7.13 -1.51 23.72
N PRO A 386 -7.88 -1.88 22.67
CA PRO A 386 -7.31 -2.08 21.35
C PRO A 386 -6.71 -0.77 20.82
N THR A 387 -5.46 -0.84 20.38
CA THR A 387 -4.74 0.31 19.79
C THR A 387 -4.66 0.23 18.26
N GLY A 388 -4.90 -0.96 17.70
CA GLY A 388 -4.82 -1.20 16.27
C GLY A 388 -6.14 -1.63 15.64
N LYS A 389 -6.24 -1.42 14.33
CA LYS A 389 -7.39 -1.73 13.50
C LYS A 389 -6.93 -2.28 12.15
N PHE A 390 -7.55 -3.37 11.71
CA PHE A 390 -7.48 -3.85 10.34
C PHE A 390 -8.77 -3.54 9.58
N VAL A 391 -8.61 -3.20 8.30
CA VAL A 391 -9.65 -3.30 7.27
C VAL A 391 -9.15 -4.17 6.13
N PHE A 392 -10.06 -4.86 5.45
CA PHE A 392 -9.71 -5.79 4.37
C PHE A 392 -10.57 -5.51 3.14
N THR A 393 -9.98 -5.66 1.96
CA THR A 393 -10.72 -5.67 0.70
C THR A 393 -9.92 -6.32 -0.43
N GLY A 394 -10.54 -7.19 -1.22
CA GLY A 394 -9.95 -7.77 -2.44
C GLY A 394 -8.62 -8.50 -2.29
N GLY A 395 -8.30 -9.03 -1.11
CA GLY A 395 -6.99 -9.62 -0.84
C GLY A 395 -5.90 -8.58 -0.53
N VAL A 396 -6.29 -7.37 -0.14
CA VAL A 396 -5.42 -6.34 0.43
C VAL A 396 -5.93 -6.03 1.84
N PHE A 397 -5.02 -5.68 2.75
CA PHE A 397 -5.38 -5.17 4.06
C PHE A 397 -4.76 -3.79 4.29
N GLY A 398 -5.40 -2.98 5.14
CA GLY A 398 -4.78 -1.84 5.81
C GLY A 398 -4.76 -2.09 7.31
N PHE A 399 -3.62 -1.85 7.94
CA PHE A 399 -3.46 -1.91 9.39
C PHE A 399 -2.97 -0.58 9.91
N LEU A 400 -3.72 0.00 10.85
CA LEU A 400 -3.37 1.22 11.56
C LEU A 400 -3.22 0.89 13.04
N ASP A 401 -2.11 1.28 13.65
CA ASP A 401 -1.85 1.18 15.08
C ASP A 401 -1.49 2.55 15.65
N THR A 402 -2.27 2.97 16.64
CA THR A 402 -2.20 4.30 17.26
C THR A 402 -1.64 4.26 18.68
N SER A 403 -1.02 3.15 19.07
CA SER A 403 -0.40 2.97 20.40
C SER A 403 0.64 4.02 20.74
N ALA A 404 1.35 4.55 19.73
CA ALA A 404 2.31 5.65 19.89
C ALA A 404 1.66 6.99 19.53
N ALA A 405 1.36 7.81 20.54
CA ALA A 405 0.76 9.13 20.36
C ALA A 405 1.62 10.01 19.43
N GLY A 406 0.98 10.60 18.41
CA GLY A 406 1.64 11.45 17.41
C GLY A 406 2.55 10.72 16.41
N ASN A 407 2.62 9.39 16.46
CA ASN A 407 3.46 8.57 15.59
C ASN A 407 2.72 7.28 15.17
N PRO A 408 1.61 7.40 14.42
CA PRO A 408 0.83 6.25 13.99
C PRO A 408 1.66 5.30 13.13
N TYR A 409 1.52 4.01 13.39
CA TYR A 409 2.06 2.99 12.53
C TYR A 409 0.99 2.57 11.52
N PHE A 410 1.32 2.61 10.23
CA PHE A 410 0.44 2.12 9.18
C PHE A 410 1.18 1.16 8.26
N THR A 411 0.51 0.11 7.82
CA THR A 411 1.00 -0.72 6.71
C THR A 411 -0.16 -1.20 5.85
N ILE A 412 0.13 -1.35 4.56
CA ILE A 412 -0.76 -1.90 3.56
C ILE A 412 -0.06 -3.08 2.91
N GLY A 413 -0.74 -4.21 2.84
CA GLY A 413 -0.18 -5.43 2.27
C GLY A 413 -1.15 -6.11 1.32
N ALA A 414 -0.61 -6.65 0.23
CA ALA A 414 -1.36 -7.43 -0.73
C ALA A 414 -1.09 -8.92 -0.53
N PHE A 415 -2.11 -9.75 -0.75
CA PHE A 415 -2.06 -11.20 -0.59
C PHE A 415 -1.07 -11.82 -1.55
N VAL A 416 -0.27 -12.75 -1.04
CA VAL A 416 0.78 -13.46 -1.76
C VAL A 416 0.54 -14.97 -1.74
N GLN A 417 0.13 -15.54 -0.60
CA GLN A 417 -0.06 -16.99 -0.45
C GLN A 417 -1.12 -17.38 0.59
#